data_AF-A0A353D0W7-F1
#
_entry.id   AF-A0A353D0W7-F1
#
_cell.length_a   1.000
_cell.length_b   1.000
_cell.length_c   1.000
_cell.angle_alpha   90.00
_cell.angle_beta   90.00
_cell.angle_gamma   90.00
#
_symmetry.space_group_name_H-M   'P 1'
#
loop_
_entity.id
_entity.type
_entity.pdbx_description
1 polymer ?
#
loop_
_entity_poly.entity_id
_entity_poly.type
_entity_poly.pdbx_seq_one_letter_code
_entity_poly.pdbx_strand_id
1 'polypeptide(L)' 'VEFKVCGLAAHDYGYKTDDFHEFIAVVPSAINELAHWQLEGYALITPTVMEKKYSIEEIR' A
#
# COMPACT_ATOMS: atom_id res chain seq x y z
N VAL A 1 -5.93 -7.30 10.43
CA VAL A 1 -5.64 -6.79 9.07
C VAL A 1 -4.13 -6.79 8.95
N GLU A 2 -3.59 -7.31 7.85
CA GLU A 2 -2.15 -7.27 7.58
C GLU A 2 -1.84 -6.10 6.66
N PHE A 3 -0.80 -5.33 6.99
CA PHE A 3 -0.30 -4.27 6.14
C PHE A 3 1.00 -4.74 5.50
N LYS A 4 1.01 -4.78 4.17
CA LYS A 4 2.17 -5.25 3.40
C LYS A 4 2.65 -4.14 2.49
N VAL A 5 3.95 -3.87 2.48
CA VAL A 5 4.60 -2.87 1.63
C VAL A 5 5.50 -3.56 0.60
N CYS A 6 5.51 -3.02 -0.63
CA CYS A 6 6.37 -3.49 -1.70
C CYS A 6 7.84 -3.13 -1.42
N GLY A 7 8.71 -4.13 -1.29
CA GLY A 7 10.14 -3.97 -1.06
C GLY A 7 10.86 -3.32 -2.23
N LEU A 8 10.50 -3.65 -3.48
CA LEU A 8 11.03 -2.98 -4.67
C LEU A 8 10.72 -1.47 -4.65
N ALA A 9 9.47 -1.10 -4.36
CA ALA A 9 9.10 0.31 -4.27
C ALA A 9 9.79 0.99 -3.07
N ALA A 10 9.83 0.34 -1.90
CA ALA A 10 10.54 0.88 -0.74
C ALA A 10 12.01 1.20 -1.09
N HIS A 11 12.70 0.28 -1.75
CA HIS A 11 14.06 0.47 -2.25
C HIS A 11 14.18 1.65 -3.22
N ASP A 12 13.32 1.71 -4.25
CA ASP A 12 13.39 2.74 -5.29
C ASP A 12 13.10 4.15 -4.74
N TYR A 13 12.31 4.25 -3.68
CA TYR A 13 12.03 5.49 -2.96
C TYR A 13 13.01 5.77 -1.80
N GLY A 14 14.01 4.90 -1.58
CA GLY A 14 15.05 5.08 -0.57
C GLY A 14 14.62 4.81 0.88
N TYR A 15 13.48 4.15 1.09
CA TYR A 15 13.03 3.71 2.41
C TYR A 15 13.80 2.48 2.90
N LYS A 16 14.10 2.47 4.19
CA LYS A 16 14.59 1.33 4.94
C LYS A 16 13.43 0.61 5.63
N THR A 17 13.64 -0.65 6.00
CA THR A 17 12.65 -1.42 6.78
C THR A 17 12.24 -0.71 8.06
N ASP A 18 13.18 -0.03 8.70
CA ASP A 18 13.00 0.65 10.00
C ASP A 18 12.27 2.00 9.87
N ASP A 19 12.03 2.48 8.64
CA ASP A 19 11.20 3.67 8.40
C ASP A 19 9.70 3.33 8.50
N PHE A 20 9.34 2.05 8.49
CA PHE A 20 7.97 1.58 8.64
C PHE A 20 7.62 1.27 10.09
N HIS A 21 6.34 1.44 10.44
CA HIS A 21 5.84 0.96 11.73
C HIS A 21 6.00 -0.55 11.86
N GLU A 22 6.26 -1.04 13.08
CA GLU A 22 6.55 -2.44 13.37
C GLU A 22 5.46 -3.44 12.91
N PHE A 23 4.22 -2.98 12.71
CA PHE A 23 3.12 -3.81 12.23
C PHE A 23 3.09 -4.00 10.71
N ILE A 24 3.97 -3.31 9.97
CA ILE A 24 4.08 -3.39 8.51
C ILE A 24 5.06 -4.49 8.13
N ALA A 25 4.60 -5.45 7.33
CA ALA A 25 5.48 -6.43 6.71
C ALA A 25 5.99 -5.90 5.36
N VAL A 26 7.30 -5.91 5.16
CA VAL A 26 7.89 -5.61 3.84
C VAL A 26 8.01 -6.92 3.05
N VAL A 27 7.24 -7.04 1.97
CA VAL A 27 7.30 -8.19 1.06
C VAL A 27 8.22 -7.88 -0.12
N PRO A 28 8.84 -8.87 -0.79
CA PRO A 28 9.75 -8.59 -1.89
C PRO A 28 9.11 -7.76 -3.01
N SER A 29 7.88 -8.09 -3.41
CA SER A 29 7.13 -7.39 -4.46
C SER A 29 5.62 -7.46 -4.18
N ALA A 30 4.97 -6.30 -4.07
CA ALA A 30 3.51 -6.26 -3.82
C ALA A 30 2.69 -6.86 -4.97
N ILE A 31 3.13 -6.78 -6.23
CA ILE A 31 2.38 -7.36 -7.36
C ILE A 31 2.34 -8.89 -7.27
N ASN A 32 3.50 -9.52 -7.04
CA ASN A 32 3.58 -10.96 -6.78
C ASN A 32 2.79 -11.38 -5.53
N GLU A 33 2.82 -10.57 -4.46
CA GLU A 33 2.02 -10.83 -3.26
C GLU A 33 0.51 -10.80 -3.57
N LEU A 34 0.03 -9.81 -4.31
CA LEU A 34 -1.36 -9.72 -4.75
C LEU A 34 -1.74 -10.92 -5.63
N ALA A 35 -0.89 -11.28 -6.59
CA ALA A 35 -1.11 -12.43 -7.45
C ALA A 35 -1.20 -13.75 -6.67
N HIS A 36 -0.32 -13.94 -5.67
CA HIS A 36 -0.36 -15.10 -4.77
C HIS A 36 -1.74 -15.23 -4.11
N TRP A 37 -2.26 -14.15 -3.50
CA TRP A 37 -3.56 -14.19 -2.85
C TRP A 37 -4.71 -14.37 -3.84
N GLN A 38 -4.66 -13.74 -5.01
CA GLN A 38 -5.69 -13.95 -6.03
C GLN A 38 -5.74 -15.40 -6.53
N LEU A 39 -4.59 -16.09 -6.63
CA LEU A 39 -4.51 -17.50 -7.00
C LEU A 39 -5.05 -18.44 -5.91
N GLU A 40 -4.93 -18.06 -4.64
CA GLU A 40 -5.55 -18.76 -3.51
C GLU A 40 -7.07 -18.50 -3.40
N GLY A 41 -7.66 -17.74 -4.34
CA GLY A 41 -9.08 -17.48 -4.43
C GLY A 41 -9.55 -16.22 -3.71
N TYR A 42 -8.65 -15.35 -3.26
CA TYR A 42 -9.02 -14.06 -2.66
C TYR A 42 -9.42 -13.05 -3.73
N ALA A 43 -10.44 -12.24 -3.42
CA ALA A 43 -10.87 -11.14 -4.28
C ALA A 43 -9.97 -9.90 -4.09
N LEU A 44 -9.64 -9.22 -5.19
CA LEU A 44 -8.99 -7.91 -5.17
C LEU A 44 -10.04 -6.81 -5.07
N ILE A 45 -9.90 -5.95 -4.08
CA ILE A 45 -10.69 -4.72 -3.94
C ILE A 45 -9.74 -3.54 -4.11
N THR A 46 -9.91 -2.79 -5.19
CA THR A 46 -9.11 -1.58 -5.45
C THR A 46 -9.90 -0.35 -5.00
N PRO A 47 -9.46 0.36 -3.93
CA PRO A 47 -10.15 1.56 -3.49
C PRO A 47 -9.96 2.69 -4.50
N THR A 48 -10.99 3.51 -4.70
CA THR A 48 -10.86 4.79 -5.41
C THR A 48 -10.42 5.85 -4.40
N VAL A 49 -9.17 6.33 -4.56
CA VAL A 49 -8.66 7.43 -3.74
C VAL A 49 -9.13 8.75 -4.34
N MET A 50 -9.93 9.50 -3.59
CA MET A 50 -10.43 10.81 -3.99
C MET A 50 -9.46 11.89 -3.52
N GLU A 51 -8.97 12.73 -4.42
CA GLU A 51 -8.19 13.91 -4.04
C GLU A 51 -9.11 15.01 -3.52
N LYS A 52 -8.79 15.52 -2.33
CA LYS A 52 -9.48 16.69 -1.76
C LYS A 52 -9.02 17.95 -2.50
N LYS A 53 -9.86 18.46 -3.40
CA LYS A 53 -9.56 19.66 -4.21
C LYS A 53 -9.68 20.98 -3.45
N TYR A 54 -10.58 21.04 -2.47
CA TYR A 54 -10.84 22.23 -1.69
C TYR A 54 -10.85 21.88 -0.19
N SER A 55 -10.24 22.75 0.62
CA SER A 55 -10.39 22.79 2.07
C SER A 55 -11.84 23.07 2.46
N ILE A 56 -12.18 22.83 3.74
CA ILE A 56 -13.54 23.10 4.24
C ILE A 56 -13.76 24.61 4.28
N GLU A 57 -12.69 25.36 4.53
CA GLU A 57 -12.65 26.81 4.57
C GLU A 57 -12.91 27.44 3.20
N GLU A 58 -12.45 26.83 2.10
CA GLU A 58 -12.65 27.31 0.72
C GLU A 58 -14.08 27.17 0.20
N ILE A 59 -14.90 26.31 0.82
CA ILE A 59 -16.29 26.04 0.39
C ILE A 59 -17.35 26.63 1.33
N ARG A 60 -16.94 27.45 2.30
CA ARG A 60 -17.84 28.08 3.28
C ARG A 60 -18.11 29.55 2.96
#